data_AF-A0A2A6CDP2-F1
#
_entry.id   AF-A0A2A6CDP2-F1
#
_cell.length_a   1.000
_cell.length_b   1.000
_cell.length_c   1.000
_cell.angle_alpha   90.00
_cell.angle_beta   90.00
_cell.angle_gamma   90.00
#
_symmetry.space_group_name_H-M   'P 1'
#
loop_
_entity.id
_entity.type
_entity.pdbx_description
1 polymer ?
#
loop_
_entity_poly.entity_id
_entity_poly.type
_entity_poly.pdbx_seq_one_letter_code
_entity_poly.pdbx_strand_id
1 'polypeptide(L)'
;MNTLISTTILLALIAQAAAQCSTTQNANCANWVKNGFCNNNGYSLAQKQSYCGQSCGLCSASGQPIAPGGCTDGNANCANWVKNGFCTNSFYTEAQRKQYCCQSCGLGSATTAGTTTTGGSTTTAASTTTTTP
;
A
#
# COMPACT_ATOMS: atom_id res chain seq x y z
N MET A 1 -39.89 -16.08 -30.55
CA MET A 1 -38.42 -16.23 -30.59
C MET A 1 -37.80 -14.99 -29.98
N ASN A 2 -37.73 -14.82 -28.63
CA ASN A 2 -36.94 -13.72 -28.03
C ASN A 2 -36.76 -13.74 -26.50
N THR A 3 -36.38 -14.84 -25.85
CA THR A 3 -36.12 -14.83 -24.39
C THR A 3 -35.01 -15.78 -23.94
N LEU A 4 -33.86 -15.82 -24.62
CA LEU A 4 -32.72 -16.67 -24.22
C LEU A 4 -31.38 -15.93 -24.11
N ILE A 5 -31.38 -14.59 -24.14
CA ILE A 5 -30.14 -13.78 -24.07
C ILE A 5 -29.91 -13.13 -22.68
N SER A 6 -30.84 -13.30 -21.73
CA SER A 6 -30.73 -12.66 -20.41
C SER A 6 -30.07 -13.52 -19.32
N THR A 7 -29.65 -14.75 -19.63
CA THR A 7 -29.11 -15.70 -18.64
C THR A 7 -27.59 -15.87 -18.69
N THR A 8 -26.87 -15.15 -19.56
CA THR A 8 -25.42 -15.34 -19.77
C THR A 8 -24.54 -14.16 -19.34
N ILE A 9 -25.10 -13.12 -18.72
CA ILE A 9 -24.32 -11.99 -18.18
C ILE A 9 -24.45 -11.93 -16.65
N LEU A 10 -24.00 -13.00 -15.99
CA LEU A 10 -23.38 -12.84 -14.68
C LEU A 10 -22.01 -13.56 -14.68
N LEU A 11 -21.25 -13.33 -15.77
CA LEU A 11 -19.80 -13.33 -15.67
C LEU A 11 -19.42 -12.14 -14.78
N ALA A 12 -18.86 -12.42 -13.61
CA ALA A 12 -17.50 -12.03 -13.30
C ALA A 12 -17.26 -12.23 -11.79
N LEU A 13 -16.52 -13.30 -11.48
CA LEU A 13 -15.24 -13.18 -10.81
C LEU A 13 -15.17 -12.04 -9.79
N ILE A 14 -15.58 -12.27 -8.56
CA ILE A 14 -14.96 -11.52 -7.46
C ILE A 14 -14.73 -12.43 -6.26
N ALA A 15 -13.72 -13.29 -6.41
CA ALA A 15 -12.87 -13.64 -5.28
C ALA A 15 -12.18 -12.35 -4.80
N GLN A 16 -12.83 -11.59 -3.91
CA GLN A 16 -12.16 -10.61 -3.07
C GLN A 16 -12.32 -11.04 -1.62
N ALA A 17 -11.54 -12.04 -1.27
CA ALA A 17 -11.08 -12.21 0.11
C ALA A 17 -9.88 -11.28 0.41
N ALA A 18 -9.87 -10.08 -0.17
CA ALA A 18 -8.97 -9.00 0.20
C ALA A 18 -9.86 -7.88 0.75
N ALA A 19 -9.78 -7.66 2.05
CA ALA A 19 -9.95 -6.35 2.69
C ALA A 19 -10.71 -5.30 1.85
N GLN A 20 -12.02 -5.18 2.08
CA GLN A 20 -12.96 -4.35 1.33
C GLN A 20 -12.72 -2.87 1.63
N CYS A 21 -11.68 -2.32 1.02
CA CYS A 21 -11.35 -0.91 1.11
C CYS A 21 -12.29 -0.10 0.23
N SER A 22 -13.20 0.64 0.88
CA SER A 22 -14.07 1.59 0.18
C SER A 22 -13.28 2.85 -0.19
N THR A 23 -13.51 3.39 -1.38
CA THR A 23 -13.03 4.72 -1.77
C THR A 23 -13.80 5.84 -1.07
N THR A 24 -14.95 5.51 -0.47
CA THR A 24 -15.80 6.41 0.31
C THR A 24 -15.76 6.04 1.78
N GLN A 25 -15.52 7.01 2.66
CA GLN A 25 -15.46 6.79 4.10
C GLN A 25 -16.71 7.31 4.82
N ASN A 26 -16.95 6.80 6.03
CA ASN A 26 -18.01 7.32 6.88
C ASN A 26 -17.70 8.77 7.30
N ALA A 27 -18.70 9.65 7.26
CA ALA A 27 -18.56 11.04 7.71
C ALA A 27 -18.06 11.17 9.16
N ASN A 28 -18.31 10.15 9.99
CA ASN A 28 -17.90 10.12 11.40
C ASN A 28 -16.48 9.61 11.63
N CYS A 29 -15.72 9.26 10.59
CA CYS A 29 -14.37 8.70 10.78
C CYS A 29 -13.45 9.60 11.60
N ALA A 30 -13.54 10.92 11.43
CA ALA A 30 -12.77 11.87 12.23
C ALA A 30 -13.02 11.72 13.74
N ASN A 31 -14.25 11.40 14.15
CA ASN A 31 -14.59 11.15 15.55
C ASN A 31 -14.24 9.71 15.96
N TRP A 32 -14.50 8.72 15.11
CA TRP A 32 -14.25 7.31 15.44
C TRP A 32 -12.76 7.00 15.58
N VAL A 33 -11.91 7.56 14.71
CA VAL A 33 -10.45 7.41 14.82
C VAL A 33 -9.94 7.98 16.13
N LYS A 34 -10.43 9.17 16.54
CA LYS A 34 -10.10 9.78 17.85
C LYS A 34 -10.54 8.93 19.03
N ASN A 35 -11.68 8.23 18.91
CA ASN A 35 -12.22 7.32 19.92
C ASN A 35 -11.61 5.91 19.86
N GLY A 36 -10.54 5.69 19.08
CA GLY A 36 -9.80 4.43 19.06
C GLY A 36 -10.41 3.33 18.18
N PHE A 37 -11.32 3.67 17.26
CA PHE A 37 -11.97 2.71 16.35
C PHE A 37 -10.97 1.83 15.59
N CYS A 38 -9.87 2.41 15.10
CA CYS A 38 -8.86 1.69 14.32
C CYS A 38 -8.17 0.57 15.13
N ASN A 39 -8.06 0.73 16.44
CA ASN A 39 -7.41 -0.22 17.35
C ASN A 39 -8.40 -1.07 18.16
N ASN A 40 -9.71 -0.89 17.98
CA ASN A 40 -10.72 -1.60 18.74
C ASN A 40 -10.89 -3.05 18.24
N ASN A 41 -10.69 -4.04 19.11
CA ASN A 41 -10.79 -5.47 18.76
C ASN A 41 -12.22 -5.97 18.55
N GLY A 42 -13.23 -5.21 18.97
CA GLY A 42 -14.64 -5.51 18.72
C GLY A 42 -15.06 -5.29 17.26
N TYR A 43 -14.23 -4.62 16.46
CA TYR A 43 -14.44 -4.46 15.02
C TYR A 43 -13.44 -5.31 14.24
N SER A 44 -13.95 -6.07 13.28
CA SER A 44 -13.10 -6.81 12.34
C SER A 44 -12.28 -5.87 11.46
N LEU A 45 -11.17 -6.37 10.93
CA LEU A 45 -10.34 -5.63 10.00
C LEU A 45 -11.12 -5.13 8.78
N ALA A 46 -12.01 -5.97 8.24
CA ALA A 46 -12.87 -5.61 7.10
C ALA A 46 -13.84 -4.47 7.43
N GLN A 47 -14.41 -4.44 8.64
CA GLN A 47 -15.25 -3.32 9.10
C GLN A 47 -14.45 -2.03 9.22
N LYS A 48 -13.22 -2.13 9.74
CA LYS A 48 -12.33 -0.96 9.85
C LYS A 48 -11.96 -0.41 8.47
N GLN A 49 -11.69 -1.29 7.51
CA GLN A 49 -11.38 -0.94 6.12
C GLN A 49 -12.59 -0.36 5.36
N SER A 50 -13.78 -0.89 5.60
CA SER A 50 -15.00 -0.44 4.93
C SER A 50 -15.49 0.91 5.47
N TYR A 51 -15.47 1.12 6.79
CA TYR A 51 -15.98 2.35 7.38
C TYR A 51 -14.98 3.50 7.35
N CYS A 52 -13.75 3.23 7.79
CA CYS A 52 -12.72 4.24 7.99
C CYS A 52 -11.35 3.77 7.50
N GLY A 53 -11.31 3.02 6.40
CA GLY A 53 -10.09 2.41 5.89
C GLY A 53 -8.95 3.41 5.63
N GLN A 54 -9.22 4.52 4.93
CA GLN A 54 -8.19 5.52 4.68
C GLN A 54 -7.85 6.30 5.96
N SER A 55 -8.85 6.62 6.78
CA SER A 55 -8.63 7.35 8.04
C SER A 55 -7.88 6.52 9.09
N CYS A 56 -7.99 5.20 9.03
CA CYS A 56 -7.25 4.25 9.85
C CYS A 56 -5.92 3.82 9.22
N GLY A 57 -5.57 4.33 8.03
CA GLY A 57 -4.35 3.95 7.31
C GLY A 57 -4.34 2.49 6.83
N LEU A 58 -5.52 1.86 6.74
CA LEU A 58 -5.72 0.48 6.30
C LEU A 58 -6.05 0.38 4.80
N CYS A 59 -6.30 1.51 4.14
CA CYS A 59 -6.66 1.58 2.73
C CYS A 59 -6.00 2.79 2.04
N SER A 60 -5.60 2.63 0.78
CA SER A 60 -5.17 3.73 -0.08
C SER A 60 -6.34 4.60 -0.53
N ALA A 61 -6.03 5.78 -1.09
CA ALA A 61 -7.03 6.65 -1.73
C ALA A 61 -7.77 5.94 -2.90
N SER A 62 -7.11 4.98 -3.55
CA SER A 62 -7.66 4.14 -4.63
C SER A 62 -8.46 2.93 -4.13
N GLY A 63 -8.75 2.84 -2.83
CA GLY A 63 -9.53 1.75 -2.25
C GLY A 63 -8.77 0.42 -2.23
N GLN A 64 -7.45 0.45 -2.15
CA GLN A 64 -6.62 -0.76 -2.05
C GLN A 64 -6.18 -1.00 -0.60
N PRO A 65 -6.21 -2.25 -0.11
CA PRO A 65 -5.84 -2.55 1.26
C PRO A 65 -4.35 -2.39 1.53
N ILE A 66 -4.07 -1.72 2.63
CA ILE A 66 -2.76 -1.64 3.27
C ILE A 66 -2.74 -2.76 4.31
N ALA A 67 -1.84 -3.72 4.15
CA ALA A 67 -1.74 -4.87 5.06
C ALA A 67 -1.46 -4.38 6.50
N PRO A 68 -2.25 -4.79 7.52
CA PRO A 68 -1.92 -4.50 8.91
C PRO A 68 -0.60 -5.19 9.25
N GLY A 69 0.39 -4.42 9.70
CA GLY A 69 1.74 -4.92 9.95
C GLY A 69 2.68 -4.91 8.73
N GLY A 70 2.23 -4.46 7.56
CA GLY A 70 3.09 -4.34 6.37
C GLY A 70 4.05 -3.15 6.41
N CYS A 71 3.80 -2.17 7.30
CA CYS A 71 4.48 -0.88 7.27
C CYS A 71 4.30 -0.14 8.60
N THR A 72 5.36 -0.11 9.41
CA THR A 72 5.45 0.69 10.64
C THR A 72 6.62 1.64 10.55
N ASP A 73 6.64 2.67 11.39
CA ASP A 73 7.85 3.48 11.52
C ASP A 73 8.92 2.69 12.25
N GLY A 74 10.03 2.43 11.57
CA GLY A 74 11.22 1.79 12.13
C GLY A 74 12.08 2.75 12.96
N ASN A 75 11.79 4.05 12.98
CA ASN A 75 12.53 5.04 13.76
C ASN A 75 11.62 5.98 14.56
N ALA A 76 11.95 6.22 15.83
CA ALA A 76 11.22 7.15 16.69
C ALA A 76 11.30 8.61 16.20
N ASN A 77 12.31 8.96 15.40
CA ASN A 77 12.50 10.32 14.87
C ASN A 77 11.68 10.62 13.62
N CYS A 78 10.83 9.69 13.15
CA CYS A 78 10.08 9.90 11.92
C CYS A 78 9.25 11.18 11.91
N ALA A 79 8.62 11.55 13.02
CA ALA A 79 7.89 12.82 13.13
C ALA A 79 8.77 14.05 12.87
N ASN A 80 10.05 14.00 13.21
CA ASN A 80 11.02 15.08 12.98
C ASN A 80 11.58 15.02 11.55
N TRP A 81 11.95 13.82 11.09
CA TRP A 81 12.50 13.59 9.76
C TRP A 81 11.51 13.92 8.65
N VAL A 82 10.24 13.56 8.80
CA VAL A 82 9.18 13.93 7.85
C VAL A 82 9.05 15.45 7.74
N LYS A 83 9.09 16.18 8.88
CA LYS A 83 9.08 17.65 8.88
C LYS A 83 10.30 18.25 8.17
N ASN A 84 11.44 17.59 8.25
CA ASN A 84 12.68 17.98 7.56
C ASN A 84 12.79 17.44 6.12
N GLY A 85 11.71 16.92 5.55
CA GLY A 85 11.66 16.51 4.14
C GLY A 85 12.20 15.11 3.85
N PHE A 86 12.35 14.24 4.85
CA PHE A 86 12.83 12.86 4.65
C PHE A 86 12.02 12.07 3.61
N CYS A 87 10.69 12.26 3.59
CA CYS A 87 9.83 11.52 2.66
C CYS A 87 9.94 12.00 1.21
N THR A 88 10.39 13.24 0.98
CA THR A 88 10.46 13.87 -0.34
C THR A 88 11.89 14.02 -0.88
N ASN A 89 12.90 13.88 -0.02
CA ASN A 89 14.30 13.96 -0.39
C ASN A 89 14.72 12.76 -1.26
N SER A 90 15.27 13.03 -2.44
CA SER A 90 15.73 12.04 -3.42
C SER A 90 17.01 11.31 -3.02
N PHE A 91 17.73 11.81 -2.01
CA PHE A 91 18.88 11.13 -1.40
C PHE A 91 18.46 9.83 -0.71
N TYR A 92 17.22 9.75 -0.21
CA TYR A 92 16.67 8.54 0.38
C TYR A 92 15.85 7.78 -0.65
N THR A 93 16.26 6.55 -0.92
CA THR A 93 15.50 5.63 -1.77
C THR A 93 14.14 5.34 -1.16
N GLU A 94 13.17 4.94 -1.99
CA GLU A 94 11.87 4.51 -1.48
C GLU A 94 11.97 3.36 -0.48
N ALA A 95 12.92 2.43 -0.68
CA ALA A 95 13.21 1.36 0.26
C ALA A 95 13.68 1.88 1.62
N GLN A 96 14.57 2.87 1.65
CA GLN A 96 15.01 3.50 2.91
C GLN A 96 13.87 4.24 3.60
N ARG A 97 13.04 4.97 2.83
CA ARG A 97 11.89 5.67 3.40
C ARG A 97 10.86 4.70 3.98
N LYS A 98 10.63 3.56 3.30
CA LYS A 98 9.82 2.43 3.78
C LYS A 98 10.45 1.72 4.98
N GLN A 99 11.78 1.65 5.08
CA GLN A 99 12.43 0.99 6.20
C GLN A 99 12.35 1.83 7.48
N TYR A 100 12.55 3.15 7.37
CA TYR A 100 12.66 4.02 8.54
C TYR A 100 11.34 4.63 8.96
N CYS A 101 10.58 5.19 8.02
CA CYS A 101 9.41 6.00 8.31
C CYS A 101 8.24 5.61 7.43
N CYS A 102 8.00 4.31 7.32
CA CYS A 102 7.03 3.76 6.40
C CYS A 102 5.64 4.39 6.59
N GLN A 103 5.16 4.40 7.83
CA GLN A 103 3.85 4.91 8.19
C GLN A 103 3.82 6.43 8.11
N SER A 104 4.83 7.09 8.68
CA SER A 104 4.97 8.54 8.68
C SER A 104 5.14 9.14 7.27
N CYS A 105 5.72 8.40 6.33
CA CYS A 105 5.82 8.77 4.91
C CYS A 105 4.64 8.26 4.06
N GLY A 106 3.69 7.51 4.63
CA GLY A 106 2.54 6.98 3.91
C GLY A 106 2.87 5.93 2.85
N LEU A 107 3.98 5.19 3.02
CA LEU A 107 4.52 4.27 2.02
C LEU A 107 4.02 2.82 2.16
N GLY A 108 2.94 2.60 2.93
CA GLY A 108 2.43 1.27 3.29
C GLY A 108 1.76 0.47 2.18
N SER A 109 1.72 0.98 0.95
CA SER A 109 1.28 0.21 -0.21
C SER A 109 2.47 -0.53 -0.83
N ALA A 110 2.65 -1.78 -0.41
CA ALA A 110 3.44 -2.76 -1.15
C ALA A 110 2.76 -4.12 -1.05
N THR A 111 1.74 -4.33 -1.89
CA THR A 111 1.48 -5.69 -2.36
C THR A 111 2.33 -5.87 -3.63
N THR A 112 3.31 -6.76 -3.46
CA THR A 112 4.14 -7.42 -4.48
C THR A 112 5.41 -6.70 -4.91
N ALA A 113 6.48 -6.95 -4.15
CA ALA A 113 7.75 -7.26 -4.79
C ALA A 113 7.63 -8.66 -5.42
N GLY A 114 7.90 -8.75 -6.72
CA GLY A 114 8.26 -10.02 -7.38
C GLY A 114 7.51 -10.33 -8.67
N THR A 115 7.92 -9.73 -9.78
CA THR A 115 8.30 -10.51 -10.98
C THR A 115 9.31 -9.71 -11.78
N THR A 116 10.59 -10.01 -11.56
CA THR A 116 11.63 -9.93 -12.58
C THR A 116 11.14 -10.69 -13.80
N THR A 117 10.98 -10.03 -14.95
CA THR A 117 11.43 -10.44 -16.29
C THR A 117 10.99 -9.35 -17.29
N THR A 118 11.86 -8.37 -17.52
CA THR A 118 11.87 -7.65 -18.79
C THR A 118 13.04 -8.21 -19.58
N GLY A 119 12.75 -9.21 -20.41
CA GLY A 119 13.62 -9.57 -21.51
C GLY A 119 13.52 -8.47 -22.58
N GLY A 120 14.67 -8.01 -23.06
CA GLY A 120 14.77 -7.29 -24.33
C GLY A 120 15.86 -6.22 -24.42
N SER A 121 17.10 -6.65 -24.71
CA SER A 121 18.19 -5.97 -25.43
C SER A 121 18.71 -4.61 -24.90
N THR A 122 20.01 -4.43 -24.69
CA THR A 122 20.98 -4.31 -25.80
C THR A 122 22.44 -4.43 -25.29
N THR A 123 23.21 -5.32 -25.94
CA THR A 123 24.69 -5.40 -26.16
C THR A 123 25.72 -5.17 -25.05
N THR A 124 26.49 -6.23 -24.80
CA THR A 124 27.96 -6.37 -24.85
C THR A 124 28.83 -5.11 -24.77
N ALA A 125 29.68 -5.04 -23.74
CA ALA A 125 31.09 -4.68 -23.89
C ALA A 125 31.90 -5.26 -22.72
N ALA A 126 32.82 -6.17 -23.05
CA ALA A 126 33.88 -6.60 -22.16
C ALA A 126 34.81 -5.43 -21.83
N SER A 127 35.33 -5.39 -20.61
CA SER A 127 36.52 -4.61 -20.29
C SER A 127 37.36 -5.39 -19.29
N THR A 128 38.26 -6.20 -19.86
CA THR A 128 39.53 -6.60 -19.24
C THR A 128 40.36 -5.37 -18.95
N THR A 129 41.01 -5.32 -17.79
CA THR A 129 42.39 -4.84 -17.51
C THR A 129 42.47 -4.46 -16.04
N THR A 130 43.57 -4.52 -15.29
CA THR A 130 44.85 -5.22 -15.34
C THR A 130 45.49 -4.87 -13.99
N THR A 131 46.23 -5.82 -13.46
CA THR A 131 46.95 -5.83 -12.19
C THR A 131 48.09 -4.80 -12.11
N THR A 132 48.24 -4.20 -10.91
CA THR A 132 49.49 -3.75 -10.23
C THR A 132 50.28 -2.57 -10.85
N PRO A 133 51.27 -1.93 -10.17
CA PRO A 133 52.19 -2.39 -9.09
C PRO A 133 51.77 -2.07 -7.65
#